data_AF-A0A356L2N4-F1
#
_entry.id   AF-A0A356L2N4-F1
#
_cell.length_a   1.000
_cell.length_b   1.000
_cell.length_c   1.000
_cell.angle_alpha   90.00
_cell.angle_beta   90.00
_cell.angle_gamma   90.00
#
_symmetry.space_group_name_H-M   'P 1'
#
loop_
_entity.id
_entity.type
_entity.pdbx_description
1 polymer ?
#
loop_
_entity_poly.entity_id
_entity_poly.type
_entity_poly.pdbx_seq_one_letter_code
_entity_poly.pdbx_strand_id
1 'polypeptide(L)'
;MLTAGEQFSLGEANVTILGPIHSAEDSNNNSIVLKVQFGTTSFLFTGDAEREEEQDLLNAGVNLQSTVLKVGHHGSDTSTSYPFLRAVDPQYAVISVGAGNSYGHPTEEVLSRLRDAGATTFRTDMQGEITAVSDGQTVHFSEAKNPEAETLADAGAGQMSNSTSIDAQAGFAAGATSNSSAEGTENSASTYVLNTSSHKFHKPDCSTVKKMKEANKKTVTESRTQILAEGYTACKVCNP
;
A
#
# COMPACT_ATOMS: atom_id res chain seq x y z
N MET A 1 -8.00 26.69 -17.18
CA MET A 1 -7.70 25.76 -16.08
C MET A 1 -9.00 25.44 -15.41
N LEU A 2 -9.24 24.17 -15.06
CA LEU A 2 -10.39 23.79 -14.25
C LEU A 2 -10.16 24.28 -12.81
N THR A 3 -11.19 24.82 -12.17
CA THR A 3 -11.09 25.37 -10.81
C THR A 3 -12.09 24.71 -9.86
N ALA A 4 -11.77 24.63 -8.57
CA ALA A 4 -12.70 24.13 -7.56
C ALA A 4 -14.06 24.85 -7.62
N GLY A 5 -15.14 24.09 -7.56
CA GLY A 5 -16.53 24.53 -7.73
C GLY A 5 -17.03 24.52 -9.17
N GLU A 6 -16.15 24.38 -10.18
CA GLU A 6 -16.56 24.25 -11.57
C GLU A 6 -17.32 22.94 -11.81
N GLN A 7 -18.36 23.01 -12.64
CA GLN A 7 -19.20 21.87 -12.97
C GLN A 7 -19.45 21.79 -14.46
N PHE A 8 -19.53 20.57 -14.98
CA PHE A 8 -19.92 20.32 -16.36
C PHE A 8 -20.65 18.98 -16.48
N SER A 9 -21.42 18.83 -17.56
CA SER A 9 -22.13 17.58 -17.85
C SER A 9 -21.26 16.62 -18.67
N LEU A 10 -21.34 15.33 -18.36
CA LEU A 10 -20.81 14.24 -19.16
C LEU A 10 -21.96 13.26 -19.47
N GLY A 11 -22.64 13.50 -20.59
CA GLY A 11 -23.92 12.83 -20.85
C GLY A 11 -24.94 13.19 -19.77
N GLU A 12 -25.50 12.18 -19.11
CA GLU A 12 -26.44 12.33 -18.00
C GLU A 12 -25.77 12.50 -16.63
N ALA A 13 -24.44 12.36 -16.57
CA ALA A 13 -23.68 12.58 -15.35
C ALA A 13 -23.32 14.06 -15.17
N ASN A 14 -23.20 14.50 -13.91
CA ASN A 14 -22.59 15.76 -13.54
C ASN A 14 -21.17 15.50 -13.02
N VAL A 15 -20.20 16.28 -13.51
CA VAL A 15 -18.85 16.30 -13.00
C VAL A 15 -18.66 17.60 -12.22
N THR A 16 -18.20 17.50 -10.98
CA THR A 16 -17.81 18.65 -10.14
C THR A 16 -16.32 18.58 -9.85
N ILE A 17 -15.61 19.66 -10.09
CA ILE A 17 -14.23 19.85 -9.66
C ILE A 17 -14.25 20.30 -8.20
N LEU A 18 -13.70 19.49 -7.31
CA LEU A 18 -13.67 19.74 -5.87
C LEU A 18 -12.36 20.38 -5.42
N GLY A 19 -11.24 20.04 -6.06
CA GLY A 19 -9.91 20.55 -5.73
C GLY A 19 -9.00 20.67 -6.96
N PRO A 20 -7.80 21.27 -6.81
CA PRO A 20 -7.23 21.69 -5.54
C PRO A 20 -7.93 22.94 -4.97
N ILE A 21 -8.08 23.02 -3.65
CA ILE A 21 -8.69 24.18 -2.96
C ILE A 21 -7.69 25.35 -2.90
N HIS A 22 -6.44 25.02 -2.67
CA HIS A 22 -5.31 25.95 -2.59
C HIS A 22 -4.17 25.46 -3.48
N SER A 23 -3.34 26.38 -3.95
CA SER A 23 -2.08 25.97 -4.59
C SER A 23 -1.08 25.55 -3.53
N ALA A 24 -0.47 24.38 -3.71
CA ALA A 24 0.55 23.83 -2.84
C ALA A 24 1.93 23.80 -3.52
N GLU A 25 3.00 23.77 -2.73
CA GLU A 25 4.36 23.58 -3.25
C GLU A 25 4.56 22.14 -3.78
N ASP A 26 3.95 21.16 -3.12
CA ASP A 26 3.93 19.79 -3.60
C ASP A 26 2.94 19.65 -4.77
N SER A 27 3.43 19.18 -5.92
CA SER A 27 2.59 18.95 -7.10
C SER A 27 1.47 17.95 -6.87
N ASN A 28 1.65 16.99 -5.95
CA ASN A 28 0.62 16.01 -5.61
C ASN A 28 -0.60 16.69 -4.98
N ASN A 29 -0.40 17.69 -4.13
CA ASN A 29 -1.47 18.49 -3.53
C ASN A 29 -2.07 19.52 -4.50
N ASN A 30 -1.56 19.61 -5.73
CA ASN A 30 -2.22 20.30 -6.83
C ASN A 30 -3.04 19.36 -7.73
N SER A 31 -3.26 18.10 -7.31
CA SER A 31 -4.09 17.14 -8.02
C SER A 31 -5.51 17.67 -8.22
N ILE A 32 -6.05 17.48 -9.42
CA ILE A 32 -7.47 17.73 -9.66
C ILE A 32 -8.26 16.65 -8.93
N VAL A 33 -8.99 17.05 -7.90
CA VAL A 33 -9.97 16.20 -7.23
C VAL A 33 -11.32 16.45 -7.88
N LEU A 34 -11.94 15.42 -8.42
CA LEU A 34 -13.23 15.55 -9.10
C LEU A 34 -14.20 14.45 -8.69
N LYS A 35 -15.47 14.81 -8.66
CA LYS A 35 -16.58 13.91 -8.38
C LYS A 35 -17.47 13.79 -9.60
N VAL A 36 -17.77 12.55 -10.00
CA VAL A 36 -18.73 12.24 -11.06
C VAL A 36 -19.99 11.67 -10.40
N GLN A 37 -21.11 12.36 -10.53
CA GLN A 37 -22.42 11.92 -10.03
C GLN A 37 -23.29 11.48 -11.20
N PHE A 38 -23.80 10.25 -11.13
CA PHE A 38 -24.79 9.73 -12.07
C PHE A 38 -25.93 9.06 -11.31
N GLY A 39 -27.14 9.60 -11.44
CA GLY A 39 -28.28 9.24 -10.60
C GLY A 39 -27.93 9.32 -9.11
N THR A 40 -28.09 8.22 -8.36
CA THR A 40 -27.73 8.08 -6.95
C THR A 40 -26.30 7.56 -6.71
N THR A 41 -25.57 7.19 -7.76
CA THR A 41 -24.19 6.70 -7.66
C THR A 41 -23.17 7.81 -7.90
N SER A 42 -22.00 7.70 -7.27
CA SER A 42 -20.91 8.64 -7.52
C SER A 42 -19.52 8.05 -7.39
N PHE A 43 -18.60 8.67 -8.13
CA PHE A 43 -17.19 8.31 -8.19
C PHE A 43 -16.36 9.51 -7.77
N LEU A 44 -15.44 9.32 -6.83
CA LEU A 44 -14.46 10.32 -6.41
C LEU A 44 -13.09 9.93 -6.93
N PHE A 45 -12.49 10.82 -7.73
CA PHE A 45 -11.13 10.70 -8.22
C PHE A 45 -10.26 11.75 -7.54
N THR A 46 -9.28 11.31 -6.77
CA THR A 46 -8.44 12.20 -5.95
C THR A 46 -7.07 12.46 -6.57
N GLY A 47 -6.74 11.82 -7.70
CA GLY A 47 -5.38 11.81 -8.24
C GLY A 47 -4.40 11.34 -7.17
N ASP A 48 -3.33 12.10 -7.00
CA ASP A 48 -2.29 11.86 -6.00
C ASP A 48 -2.40 12.81 -4.80
N ALA A 49 -3.56 13.43 -4.58
CA ALA A 49 -3.81 14.30 -3.43
C ALA A 49 -3.37 13.62 -2.12
N GLU A 50 -2.56 14.32 -1.34
CA GLU A 50 -2.09 13.87 -0.04
C GLU A 50 -2.95 14.48 1.08
N ARG A 51 -2.63 14.12 2.33
CA ARG A 51 -3.37 14.56 3.53
C ARG A 51 -3.63 16.07 3.61
N GLU A 52 -2.76 16.90 3.04
CA GLU A 52 -2.93 18.35 3.02
C GLU A 52 -4.15 18.75 2.18
N GLU A 53 -4.19 18.34 0.91
CA GLU A 53 -5.35 18.60 0.03
C GLU A 53 -6.61 17.88 0.54
N GLU A 54 -6.49 16.67 1.11
CA GLU A 54 -7.61 16.02 1.79
C GLU A 54 -8.18 16.87 2.93
N GLN A 55 -7.31 17.49 3.72
CA GLN A 55 -7.71 18.35 4.83
C GLN A 55 -8.32 19.66 4.33
N ASP A 56 -7.82 20.22 3.23
CA ASP A 56 -8.39 21.41 2.62
C ASP A 56 -9.79 21.17 2.08
N LEU A 57 -10.04 20.03 1.42
CA LEU A 57 -11.37 19.61 1.01
C LEU A 57 -12.34 19.47 2.20
N LEU A 58 -11.87 18.85 3.29
CA LEU A 58 -12.65 18.73 4.53
C LEU A 58 -12.98 20.11 5.12
N ASN A 59 -12.00 21.01 5.18
CA ASN A 59 -12.16 22.37 5.70
C ASN A 59 -13.12 23.21 4.84
N ALA A 60 -13.07 23.03 3.52
CA ALA A 60 -13.96 23.67 2.57
C ALA A 60 -15.42 23.20 2.70
N GLY A 61 -15.67 22.08 3.39
CA GLY A 61 -17.01 21.55 3.61
C GLY A 61 -17.68 21.04 2.34
N VAL A 62 -16.90 20.64 1.33
CA VAL A 62 -17.44 20.06 0.10
C VAL A 62 -18.02 18.66 0.36
N ASN A 63 -19.04 18.27 -0.41
CA ASN A 63 -19.65 16.96 -0.25
C ASN A 63 -18.79 15.85 -0.88
N LEU A 64 -17.97 15.19 -0.06
CA LEU A 64 -17.07 14.10 -0.45
C LEU A 64 -17.75 12.72 -0.55
N GLN A 65 -18.94 12.55 0.03
CA GLN A 65 -19.61 11.24 0.10
C GLN A 65 -19.75 10.63 -1.29
N SER A 66 -19.18 9.45 -1.54
CA SER A 66 -19.13 8.85 -2.88
C SER A 66 -19.23 7.34 -2.85
N THR A 67 -19.95 6.75 -3.81
CA THR A 67 -20.12 5.29 -3.91
C THR A 67 -18.79 4.57 -4.15
N VAL A 68 -17.97 5.10 -5.05
CA VAL A 68 -16.66 4.55 -5.43
C VAL A 68 -15.57 5.58 -5.17
N LEU A 69 -14.53 5.20 -4.43
CA LEU A 69 -13.32 5.97 -4.25
C LEU A 69 -12.20 5.40 -5.13
N LYS A 70 -11.64 6.21 -6.02
CA LYS A 70 -10.32 5.94 -6.57
C LYS A 70 -9.29 6.39 -5.54
N VAL A 71 -8.66 5.42 -4.88
CA VAL A 71 -7.72 5.64 -3.77
C VAL A 71 -6.57 6.55 -4.21
N GLY A 72 -6.27 7.52 -3.36
CA GLY A 72 -5.27 8.54 -3.61
C GLY A 72 -3.85 7.98 -3.65
N HIS A 73 -3.05 8.55 -4.55
CA HIS A 73 -1.60 8.34 -4.62
C HIS A 73 -1.20 6.85 -4.57
N HIS A 74 -1.91 6.04 -5.36
CA HIS A 74 -1.68 4.59 -5.49
C HIS A 74 -1.76 3.78 -4.18
N GLY A 75 -2.31 4.36 -3.10
CA GLY A 75 -2.29 3.77 -1.77
C GLY A 75 -1.03 4.08 -0.97
N SER A 76 -0.39 5.23 -1.22
CA SER A 76 0.65 5.79 -0.34
C SER A 76 0.09 6.10 1.04
N ASP A 77 0.92 5.92 2.09
CA ASP A 77 0.52 6.29 3.44
C ASP A 77 0.30 7.80 3.59
N THR A 78 0.87 8.64 2.71
CA THR A 78 0.68 10.09 2.64
C THR A 78 -0.73 10.52 2.25
N SER A 79 -1.56 9.60 1.76
CA SER A 79 -2.95 9.85 1.34
C SER A 79 -3.91 8.91 2.08
N THR A 80 -5.19 9.04 1.73
CA THR A 80 -6.33 8.25 2.21
C THR A 80 -6.36 8.20 3.73
N SER A 81 -6.47 9.39 4.35
CA SER A 81 -6.53 9.52 5.81
C SER A 81 -7.87 9.06 6.39
N TYR A 82 -7.90 8.71 7.69
CA TYR A 82 -9.15 8.34 8.36
C TYR A 82 -10.23 9.45 8.32
N PRO A 83 -9.92 10.74 8.57
CA PRO A 83 -10.91 11.80 8.44
C PRO A 83 -11.49 11.89 7.03
N PHE A 84 -10.64 11.79 6.02
CA PHE A 84 -11.06 11.82 4.62
C PHE A 84 -11.96 10.61 4.28
N LEU A 85 -11.53 9.39 4.60
CA LEU A 85 -12.33 8.19 4.36
C LEU A 85 -13.69 8.22 5.05
N ARG A 86 -13.78 8.75 6.28
CA ARG A 86 -15.08 8.92 6.96
C ARG A 86 -16.01 9.91 6.26
N ALA A 87 -15.46 10.94 5.62
CA ALA A 87 -16.25 11.91 4.86
C ALA A 87 -16.66 11.37 3.48
N VAL A 88 -15.82 10.52 2.87
CA VAL A 88 -16.11 9.86 1.60
C VAL A 88 -17.11 8.72 1.78
N ASP A 89 -17.02 7.98 2.88
CA ASP A 89 -17.87 6.82 3.20
C ASP A 89 -18.09 5.86 2.01
N PRO A 90 -17.02 5.34 1.39
CA PRO A 90 -17.13 4.60 0.14
C PRO A 90 -17.63 3.17 0.34
N GLN A 91 -18.48 2.70 -0.56
CA GLN A 91 -18.82 1.28 -0.66
C GLN A 91 -17.70 0.48 -1.32
N TYR A 92 -17.07 1.08 -2.34
CA TYR A 92 -16.00 0.48 -3.12
C TYR A 92 -14.77 1.37 -3.16
N ALA A 93 -13.59 0.78 -3.11
CA ALA A 93 -12.31 1.46 -3.25
C ALA A 93 -11.48 0.81 -4.36
N VAL A 94 -10.91 1.60 -5.26
CA VAL A 94 -10.03 1.09 -6.33
C VAL A 94 -8.63 1.66 -6.14
N ILE A 95 -7.66 0.77 -5.95
CA ILE A 95 -6.24 1.12 -5.89
C ILE A 95 -5.64 0.86 -7.28
N SER A 96 -5.34 1.93 -8.02
CA SER A 96 -4.54 1.83 -9.25
C SER A 96 -3.07 1.86 -8.86
N VAL A 97 -2.41 0.73 -9.04
CA VAL A 97 -1.01 0.50 -8.69
C VAL A 97 -0.43 -0.59 -9.60
N GLY A 98 0.87 -0.50 -9.89
CA GLY A 98 1.55 -1.44 -10.77
C GLY A 98 1.96 -2.74 -10.06
N ALA A 99 1.95 -3.85 -10.78
CA ALA A 99 2.56 -5.10 -10.30
C ALA A 99 4.08 -4.92 -10.10
N GLY A 100 4.60 -5.40 -8.97
CA GLY A 100 6.03 -5.25 -8.64
C GLY A 100 6.45 -3.80 -8.35
N ASN A 101 5.50 -2.94 -7.99
CA ASN A 101 5.75 -1.54 -7.66
C ASN A 101 6.85 -1.36 -6.60
N SER A 102 7.93 -0.66 -6.95
CA SER A 102 9.08 -0.45 -6.07
C SER A 102 8.90 0.68 -5.04
N TYR A 103 7.86 1.50 -5.19
CA TYR A 103 7.53 2.56 -4.22
C TYR A 103 6.98 2.00 -2.89
N GLY A 104 6.60 0.72 -2.86
CA GLY A 104 6.04 0.08 -1.67
C GLY A 104 4.56 0.39 -1.45
N HIS A 105 3.84 0.75 -2.51
CA HIS A 105 2.39 0.95 -2.49
C HIS A 105 1.66 -0.26 -3.07
N PRO A 106 0.43 -0.54 -2.60
CA PRO A 106 -0.24 0.13 -1.49
C PRO A 106 0.42 -0.21 -0.15
N THR A 107 0.41 0.72 0.79
CA THR A 107 0.95 0.50 2.14
C THR A 107 -0.06 -0.22 3.02
N GLU A 108 0.42 -0.98 4.02
CA GLU A 108 -0.45 -1.68 4.96
C GLU A 108 -1.34 -0.71 5.75
N GLU A 109 -0.83 0.50 6.03
CA GLU A 109 -1.59 1.55 6.70
C GLU A 109 -2.83 1.96 5.89
N VAL A 110 -2.74 2.03 4.56
CA VAL A 110 -3.90 2.34 3.70
C VAL A 110 -4.84 1.14 3.60
N LEU A 111 -4.32 -0.07 3.42
CA LEU A 111 -5.15 -1.29 3.40
C LEU A 111 -5.94 -1.45 4.71
N SER A 112 -5.31 -1.19 5.86
CA SER A 112 -5.98 -1.21 7.16
C SER A 112 -7.09 -0.18 7.27
N ARG A 113 -6.87 1.05 6.79
CA ARG A 113 -7.91 2.08 6.81
C ARG A 113 -9.11 1.71 5.93
N LEU A 114 -8.86 1.08 4.78
CA LEU A 114 -9.91 0.61 3.87
C LEU A 114 -10.69 -0.57 4.47
N ARG A 115 -10.01 -1.49 5.18
CA ARG A 115 -10.67 -2.54 5.98
C ARG A 115 -11.58 -1.94 7.06
N ASP A 116 -11.08 -0.97 7.82
CA ASP A 116 -11.85 -0.32 8.89
C ASP A 116 -13.04 0.48 8.36
N ALA A 117 -12.93 1.03 7.14
CA ALA A 117 -14.03 1.68 6.44
C ALA A 117 -15.07 0.68 5.89
N GLY A 118 -14.79 -0.63 5.88
CA GLY A 118 -15.68 -1.65 5.33
C GLY A 118 -15.81 -1.59 3.80
N ALA A 119 -14.89 -0.92 3.11
CA ALA A 119 -14.95 -0.75 1.66
C ALA A 119 -14.49 -2.02 0.94
N THR A 120 -15.29 -2.49 -0.02
CA THR A 120 -14.85 -3.55 -0.93
C THR A 120 -13.75 -3.00 -1.83
N THR A 121 -12.55 -3.57 -1.75
CA THR A 121 -11.37 -2.98 -2.39
C THR A 121 -10.94 -3.78 -3.61
N PHE A 122 -10.60 -3.07 -4.69
CA PHE A 122 -10.05 -3.62 -5.93
C PHE A 122 -8.62 -3.11 -6.16
N ARG A 123 -7.78 -3.94 -6.76
CA ARG A 123 -6.35 -3.66 -6.95
C ARG A 123 -5.88 -4.03 -8.34
N THR A 124 -5.40 -3.05 -9.11
CA THR A 124 -5.00 -3.30 -10.51
C THR A 124 -3.75 -4.18 -10.63
N ASP A 125 -2.87 -4.19 -9.64
CA ASP A 125 -1.68 -5.04 -9.63
C ASP A 125 -2.01 -6.53 -9.43
N MET A 126 -3.10 -6.82 -8.72
CA MET A 126 -3.57 -8.18 -8.46
C MET A 126 -4.60 -8.64 -9.48
N GLN A 127 -5.52 -7.74 -9.87
CA GLN A 127 -6.74 -8.07 -10.61
C GLN A 127 -6.76 -7.51 -12.05
N GLY A 128 -5.71 -6.80 -12.47
CA GLY A 128 -5.61 -6.24 -13.82
C GLY A 128 -6.53 -5.03 -14.03
N GLU A 129 -7.11 -4.91 -15.23
CA GLU A 129 -8.10 -3.87 -15.51
C GLU A 129 -9.35 -4.07 -14.65
N ILE A 130 -9.82 -2.99 -14.03
CA ILE A 130 -11.04 -2.95 -13.24
C ILE A 130 -12.05 -2.08 -14.00
N THR A 131 -13.17 -2.67 -14.40
CA THR A 131 -14.28 -1.94 -15.02
C THR A 131 -15.39 -1.77 -13.99
N ALA A 132 -15.79 -0.52 -13.74
CA ALA A 132 -16.94 -0.19 -12.91
C ALA A 132 -18.02 0.46 -13.79
N VAL A 133 -19.19 -0.16 -13.89
CA VAL A 133 -20.31 0.30 -14.72
C VAL A 133 -21.44 0.75 -13.80
N SER A 134 -21.85 2.01 -13.93
CA SER A 134 -23.02 2.54 -13.24
C SER A 134 -24.21 2.69 -14.18
N ASP A 135 -25.38 2.30 -13.71
CA ASP A 135 -26.69 2.56 -14.35
C ASP A 135 -27.44 3.76 -13.71
N GLY A 136 -26.76 4.49 -12.82
CA GLY A 136 -27.33 5.60 -12.07
C GLY A 136 -27.98 5.18 -10.75
N GLN A 137 -28.07 3.88 -10.44
CA GLN A 137 -28.60 3.38 -9.16
C GLN A 137 -27.63 2.40 -8.48
N THR A 138 -26.99 1.54 -9.28
CA THR A 138 -26.07 0.51 -8.84
C THR A 138 -24.75 0.63 -9.59
N VAL A 139 -23.69 0.05 -9.01
CA VAL A 139 -22.38 -0.05 -9.67
C VAL A 139 -22.01 -1.52 -9.75
N HIS A 140 -21.72 -2.00 -10.96
CA HIS A 140 -21.25 -3.36 -11.23
C HIS A 140 -19.76 -3.35 -11.55
N PHE A 141 -19.02 -4.26 -10.95
CA PHE A 141 -17.57 -4.42 -11.16
C PHE A 141 -17.27 -5.67 -11.98
N SER A 142 -16.21 -5.59 -12.79
CA SER A 142 -15.56 -6.75 -13.41
C SER A 142 -14.06 -6.54 -13.49
N GLU A 143 -13.29 -7.60 -13.27
CA GLU A 143 -11.84 -7.58 -13.28
C GLU A 143 -11.28 -8.47 -14.39
N ALA A 144 -10.18 -8.03 -15.00
CA ALA A 144 -9.53 -8.80 -16.06
C ALA A 144 -8.81 -10.06 -15.54
N LYS A 145 -8.44 -10.11 -14.25
CA LYS A 145 -7.67 -11.19 -13.62
C LYS A 145 -8.12 -11.39 -12.19
N ASN A 146 -7.90 -12.60 -11.66
CA ASN A 146 -7.98 -12.95 -10.24
C ASN A 146 -9.20 -12.33 -9.51
N PRO A 147 -10.46 -12.58 -9.94
CA PRO A 147 -11.65 -11.96 -9.36
C PRO A 147 -11.82 -12.27 -7.86
N GLU A 148 -11.24 -13.37 -7.39
CA GLU A 148 -11.27 -13.82 -5.99
C GLU A 148 -10.01 -13.38 -5.20
N ALA A 149 -9.25 -12.41 -5.69
CA ALA A 149 -8.07 -11.91 -4.99
C ALA A 149 -8.43 -11.30 -3.63
N GLU A 150 -7.72 -11.72 -2.58
CA GLU A 150 -7.78 -11.09 -1.26
C GLU A 150 -7.01 -9.75 -1.26
N THR A 151 -7.64 -8.71 -1.81
CA THR A 151 -7.01 -7.40 -2.08
C THR A 151 -6.61 -6.61 -0.83
N LEU A 152 -7.24 -6.94 0.30
CA LEU A 152 -6.98 -6.39 1.63
C LEU A 152 -6.23 -7.37 2.53
N ALA A 153 -5.77 -8.52 2.03
CA ALA A 153 -4.84 -9.33 2.80
C ALA A 153 -3.59 -8.51 3.11
N ASP A 154 -3.01 -8.74 4.29
CA ASP A 154 -1.77 -8.09 4.70
C ASP A 154 -0.79 -8.14 3.52
N ALA A 155 -0.20 -7.00 3.16
CA ALA A 155 0.72 -6.88 2.02
C ALA A 155 2.03 -7.71 2.18
N GLY A 156 2.05 -8.68 3.10
CA GLY A 156 3.07 -9.69 3.35
C GLY A 156 2.58 -11.15 3.45
N ALA A 157 1.34 -11.48 3.06
CA ALA A 157 0.80 -12.85 3.13
C ALA A 157 0.81 -13.59 1.78
N GLY A 158 2.00 -13.85 1.22
CA GLY A 158 2.18 -14.61 -0.02
C GLY A 158 2.53 -16.09 0.22
N GLN A 159 1.49 -16.94 0.25
CA GLN A 159 1.44 -18.39 -0.05
C GLN A 159 2.36 -19.39 0.70
N MET A 160 1.84 -19.95 1.80
CA MET A 160 2.01 -21.38 2.07
C MET A 160 0.88 -22.14 1.36
N SER A 161 1.19 -22.79 0.25
CA SER A 161 0.37 -23.89 -0.26
C SER A 161 1.03 -25.22 0.11
N ASN A 162 0.18 -26.09 0.62
CA ASN A 162 0.49 -27.34 1.30
C ASN A 162 0.96 -28.40 0.30
N SER A 163 2.08 -29.08 0.57
CA SER A 163 2.40 -30.37 -0.03
C SER A 163 3.21 -31.21 0.95
N THR A 164 2.50 -32.14 1.57
CA THR A 164 3.03 -33.26 2.34
C THR A 164 3.80 -34.25 1.47
N SER A 165 4.82 -34.83 2.11
CA SER A 165 5.53 -36.11 1.86
C SER A 165 6.41 -36.24 0.61
N ILE A 166 7.74 -36.40 0.79
CA ILE A 166 8.51 -37.65 0.55
C ILE A 166 9.75 -37.69 1.49
N ASP A 167 10.19 -38.91 1.79
CA ASP A 167 11.04 -39.46 2.86
C ASP A 167 12.52 -39.03 3.02
N ALA A 168 13.03 -39.49 4.17
CA ALA A 168 14.39 -39.47 4.72
C ALA A 168 15.53 -40.03 3.83
N GLN A 169 16.75 -39.49 3.98
CA GLN A 169 17.93 -40.15 4.60
C GLN A 169 19.29 -39.47 4.28
N ALA A 170 20.03 -39.18 5.36
CA ALA A 170 21.49 -39.25 5.61
C ALA A 170 22.58 -39.09 4.51
N GLY A 171 23.60 -38.25 4.82
CA GLY A 171 24.99 -38.74 4.94
C GLY A 171 26.12 -38.13 4.05
N PHE A 172 27.14 -37.58 4.74
CA PHE A 172 28.60 -37.53 4.42
C PHE A 172 29.26 -36.50 3.46
N ALA A 173 29.99 -35.57 4.10
CA ALA A 173 31.43 -35.25 4.02
C ALA A 173 32.21 -34.97 2.70
N ALA A 174 32.83 -33.76 2.72
CA ALA A 174 34.22 -33.38 2.37
C ALA A 174 34.73 -33.35 0.91
N GLY A 175 35.32 -32.19 0.54
CA GLY A 175 36.27 -32.07 -0.58
C GLY A 175 36.44 -30.63 -1.12
N ALA A 176 37.63 -30.05 -0.95
CA ALA A 176 38.01 -28.69 -1.35
C ALA A 176 38.53 -28.60 -2.81
N THR A 177 38.35 -27.44 -3.50
CA THR A 177 39.43 -26.51 -3.96
C THR A 177 38.92 -25.40 -4.90
N SER A 178 39.42 -24.19 -4.62
CA SER A 178 39.52 -22.89 -5.34
C SER A 178 39.28 -22.78 -6.86
N ASN A 179 38.62 -21.70 -7.32
CA ASN A 179 39.29 -20.45 -7.78
C ASN A 179 38.30 -19.26 -8.01
N SER A 180 38.83 -18.03 -7.85
CA SER A 180 38.35 -16.64 -8.10
C SER A 180 37.07 -16.43 -8.96
N SER A 181 36.17 -15.48 -8.70
CA SER A 181 36.38 -14.02 -8.58
C SER A 181 35.06 -13.33 -8.21
N ALA A 182 35.13 -12.26 -7.39
CA ALA A 182 34.21 -11.11 -7.27
C ALA A 182 32.70 -11.32 -6.96
N GLU A 183 32.21 -10.52 -5.99
CA GLU A 183 30.80 -10.23 -5.62
C GLU A 183 30.06 -11.24 -4.69
N GLY A 184 29.57 -10.72 -3.54
CA GLY A 184 28.53 -11.38 -2.74
C GLY A 184 28.90 -11.71 -1.28
N THR A 185 28.81 -10.75 -0.36
CA THR A 185 28.83 -10.98 1.10
C THR A 185 27.43 -10.91 1.71
N GLU A 186 26.50 -11.77 1.30
CA GLU A 186 25.16 -11.85 1.93
C GLU A 186 24.91 -13.15 2.74
N ASN A 187 25.85 -14.10 2.74
CA ASN A 187 25.61 -15.44 3.31
C ASN A 187 26.45 -15.82 4.56
N SER A 188 27.25 -14.89 5.12
CA SER A 188 28.02 -15.16 6.35
C SER A 188 27.28 -14.70 7.60
N ALA A 189 27.23 -15.56 8.63
CA ALA A 189 26.61 -15.22 9.91
C ALA A 189 27.27 -13.97 10.52
N SER A 190 26.44 -13.00 10.89
CA SER A 190 26.86 -11.72 11.49
C SER A 190 25.97 -11.40 12.68
N THR A 191 26.48 -10.60 13.61
CA THR A 191 25.70 -10.20 14.80
C THR A 191 24.75 -9.07 14.46
N TYR A 192 23.45 -9.27 14.74
CA TYR A 192 22.39 -8.30 14.53
C TYR A 192 21.55 -8.11 15.79
N VAL A 193 20.84 -6.97 15.86
CA VAL A 193 19.86 -6.67 16.91
C VAL A 193 18.48 -6.61 16.29
N LEU A 194 17.61 -7.52 16.70
CA LEU A 194 16.20 -7.60 16.31
C LEU A 194 15.35 -6.71 17.22
N ASN A 195 14.36 -6.05 16.64
CA ASN A 195 13.26 -5.40 17.32
C ASN A 195 12.01 -6.28 17.22
N THR A 196 11.65 -6.98 18.29
CA THR A 196 10.52 -7.93 18.32
C THR A 196 9.16 -7.26 18.19
N SER A 197 9.07 -5.95 18.45
CA SER A 197 7.82 -5.19 18.29
C SER A 197 7.62 -4.63 16.89
N SER A 198 8.70 -4.22 16.21
CA SER A 198 8.62 -3.61 14.89
C SER A 198 9.04 -4.55 13.75
N HIS A 199 9.40 -5.79 14.08
CA HIS A 199 9.94 -6.79 13.15
C HIS A 199 11.04 -6.21 12.23
N LYS A 200 11.99 -5.47 12.83
CA LYS A 200 13.16 -4.92 12.13
C LYS A 200 14.46 -5.44 12.73
N PHE A 201 15.50 -5.61 11.91
CA PHE A 201 16.84 -5.92 12.40
C PHE A 201 17.85 -4.84 12.04
N HIS A 202 18.87 -4.72 12.87
CA HIS A 202 19.82 -3.62 12.89
C HIS A 202 21.25 -4.12 13.09
N LYS A 203 22.24 -3.37 12.59
CA LYS A 203 23.62 -3.50 13.07
C LYS A 203 23.71 -3.08 14.55
N PRO A 204 24.58 -3.68 15.38
CA PRO A 204 24.67 -3.36 16.80
C PRO A 204 24.95 -1.88 17.12
N ASP A 205 25.60 -1.15 16.21
CA ASP A 205 25.98 0.26 16.35
C ASP A 205 24.91 1.24 15.82
N CYS A 206 23.79 0.74 15.27
CA CYS A 206 22.73 1.55 14.69
C CYS A 206 22.13 2.56 15.70
N SER A 207 21.94 3.80 15.26
CA SER A 207 21.35 4.87 16.09
C SER A 207 19.93 4.55 16.58
N THR A 208 19.17 3.74 15.83
CA THR A 208 17.83 3.27 16.23
C THR A 208 17.89 2.29 17.40
N VAL A 209 18.93 1.46 17.49
CA VAL A 209 19.10 0.49 18.60
C VAL A 209 19.20 1.20 19.94
N LYS A 210 19.87 2.37 19.98
CA LYS A 210 19.97 3.21 21.20
C LYS A 210 18.62 3.73 21.69
N LYS A 211 17.62 3.82 20.81
CA LYS A 211 16.27 4.34 21.09
C LYS A 211 15.24 3.24 21.34
N MET A 212 15.58 1.98 21.10
CA MET A 212 14.69 0.85 21.33
C MET A 212 14.53 0.55 22.82
N LYS A 213 13.33 0.12 23.23
CA LYS A 213 13.09 -0.44 24.56
C LYS A 213 13.87 -1.75 24.71
N GLU A 214 14.53 -1.95 25.85
CA GLU A 214 15.31 -3.18 26.13
C GLU A 214 14.45 -4.45 26.02
N ALA A 215 13.19 -4.40 26.46
CA ALA A 215 12.25 -5.52 26.35
C ALA A 215 11.97 -5.97 24.89
N ASN A 216 12.27 -5.11 23.90
CA ASN A 216 12.04 -5.40 22.49
C ASN A 216 13.33 -5.76 21.74
N LYS A 217 14.49 -5.79 22.42
CA LYS A 217 15.79 -6.12 21.82
C LYS A 217 16.07 -7.62 21.92
N LYS A 218 16.43 -8.25 20.82
CA LYS A 218 16.99 -9.61 20.80
C LYS A 218 18.26 -9.63 19.93
N THR A 219 19.41 -10.01 20.49
CA THR A 219 20.65 -10.15 19.73
C THR A 219 20.75 -11.56 19.15
N VAL A 220 21.09 -11.66 17.86
CA VAL A 220 21.27 -12.93 17.13
C VAL A 220 22.58 -12.90 16.34
N THR A 221 23.15 -14.06 16.04
CA THR A 221 24.30 -14.21 15.15
C THR A 221 23.95 -15.18 14.04
N GLU A 222 23.39 -14.65 12.97
CA GLU A 222 22.77 -15.39 11.87
C GLU A 222 23.06 -14.69 10.55
N SER A 223 22.79 -15.34 9.42
CA SER A 223 22.93 -14.66 8.13
C SER A 223 21.80 -13.64 7.95
N ARG A 224 22.08 -12.58 7.18
CA ARG A 224 21.07 -11.58 6.77
C ARG A 224 19.85 -12.27 6.16
N THR A 225 20.09 -13.27 5.30
CA THR A 225 19.04 -14.06 4.66
C THR A 225 18.20 -14.86 5.66
N GLN A 226 18.79 -15.43 6.71
CA GLN A 226 18.05 -16.13 7.75
C GLN A 226 17.13 -15.18 8.52
N ILE A 227 17.62 -14.02 8.93
CA ILE A 227 16.83 -13.03 9.67
C ILE A 227 15.68 -12.48 8.80
N LEU A 228 15.92 -12.27 7.51
CA LEU A 228 14.87 -11.93 6.55
C LEU A 228 13.83 -13.05 6.44
N ALA A 229 14.26 -14.32 6.40
CA ALA A 229 13.36 -15.48 6.36
C ALA A 229 12.55 -15.66 7.66
N GLU A 230 13.05 -15.21 8.81
CA GLU A 230 12.31 -15.13 10.07
C GLU A 230 11.25 -14.01 10.11
N GLY A 231 11.10 -13.25 9.01
CA GLY A 231 10.09 -12.20 8.89
C GLY A 231 10.54 -10.86 9.46
N TYR A 232 11.84 -10.65 9.71
CA TYR A 232 12.37 -9.35 10.09
C TYR A 232 12.81 -8.56 8.86
N THR A 233 12.59 -7.25 8.87
CA THR A 233 12.96 -6.34 7.79
C THR A 233 14.24 -5.57 8.11
N ALA A 234 15.09 -5.35 7.12
CA ALA A 234 16.35 -4.64 7.31
C ALA A 234 16.11 -3.16 7.66
N CYS A 235 16.81 -2.66 8.66
CA CYS A 235 16.76 -1.24 9.00
C CYS A 235 17.34 -0.38 7.87
N LYS A 236 16.50 0.49 7.28
CA LYS A 236 16.91 1.43 6.22
C LYS A 236 18.02 2.42 6.63
N VAL A 237 18.26 2.63 7.93
CA VAL A 237 19.28 3.57 8.45
C VAL A 237 20.68 2.96 8.47
N CYS A 238 20.83 1.73 8.97
CA CYS A 238 22.15 1.09 9.05
C CYS A 238 22.45 0.13 7.90
N ASN A 239 21.46 -0.08 7.01
CA ASN A 239 21.45 -1.02 5.89
C ASN A 239 22.25 -2.31 6.23
N PRO A 240 21.75 -3.09 7.20
CA PRO A 240 22.50 -4.13 7.90
C PRO A 240 22.98 -5.28 7.02
#